data_AF-A0A0F6MQ42-F1
#
_entry.id   AF-A0A0F6MQ42-F1
#
_cell.length_a   1.000
_cell.length_b   1.000
_cell.length_c   1.000
_cell.angle_alpha   90.00
_cell.angle_beta   90.00
_cell.angle_gamma   90.00
#
_symmetry.space_group_name_H-M   'P 1'
#
loop_
_entity.id
_entity.type
_entity.pdbx_description
1 polymer ?
#
loop_
_entity_poly.entity_id
_entity_poly.type
_entity_poly.pdbx_seq_one_letter_code
_entity_poly.pdbx_strand_id
1 'polypeptide(L)'
;MLGKKLLCLLSIFIFFSCGIDDIVYLEPPKLTHSPTGHTDPALMYFEFETSDKDNWAISQLFFKGFEVYYRIYESETDCKNLIKNIVQYNESNPANAVNHLLSSYNYKLLTYQGHSYQDRPIVLAPGASPANDRLVKFRLETVNSFSNDFDISGTTQGKVLRQFGEEFTAAKSGDYDVQSSSNPSTTSFYVAAFAATYGFDKSFRPLYSNLILLGYVEIKKNT
;
A
#
# COMPACT_ATOMS: atom_id res chain seq x y z
N MET A 1 -52.46 1.83 57.50
CA MET A 1 -51.04 1.98 57.86
C MET A 1 -50.30 0.77 57.31
N LEU A 2 -50.16 0.64 55.98
CA LEU A 2 -49.14 1.23 55.12
C LEU A 2 -47.70 0.86 55.53
N GLY A 3 -47.05 -0.01 54.75
CA GLY A 3 -45.60 0.04 54.54
C GLY A 3 -44.73 -1.01 55.24
N LYS A 4 -44.89 -2.30 54.94
CA LYS A 4 -43.77 -3.27 55.02
C LYS A 4 -43.66 -3.96 53.67
N LYS A 5 -42.57 -3.65 52.95
CA LYS A 5 -41.95 -4.36 51.81
C LYS A 5 -41.38 -3.33 50.83
N LEU A 6 -40.12 -2.93 51.02
CA LEU A 6 -39.28 -2.47 49.92
C LEU A 6 -37.79 -2.55 50.33
N LEU A 7 -37.34 -3.77 50.59
CA LEU A 7 -35.93 -4.13 50.55
C LEU A 7 -35.71 -4.80 49.19
N CYS A 8 -34.61 -4.46 48.50
CA CYS A 8 -34.18 -4.99 47.20
C CYS A 8 -34.90 -4.42 45.96
N LEU A 9 -34.56 -3.19 45.56
CA LEU A 9 -34.77 -2.74 44.18
C LEU A 9 -33.81 -1.62 43.78
N LEU A 10 -32.53 -1.74 44.15
CA LEU A 10 -31.54 -0.71 43.85
C LEU A 10 -30.13 -1.26 43.56
N SER A 11 -29.99 -2.31 42.74
CA SER A 11 -28.65 -2.79 42.32
C SER A 11 -28.67 -3.65 41.04
N ILE A 12 -29.43 -3.28 40.01
CA ILE A 12 -29.26 -3.88 38.67
C ILE A 12 -29.33 -2.78 37.60
N PHE A 13 -28.42 -1.81 37.69
CA PHE A 13 -27.89 -1.16 36.50
C PHE A 13 -26.46 -1.67 36.34
N ILE A 14 -26.34 -2.96 36.01
CA ILE A 14 -25.09 -3.46 35.44
C ILE A 14 -24.96 -2.74 34.11
N PHE A 15 -23.97 -1.86 34.05
CA PHE A 15 -23.54 -1.16 32.87
C PHE A 15 -23.42 -2.15 31.70
N PHE A 16 -24.42 -2.17 30.83
CA PHE A 16 -24.19 -2.47 29.43
C PHE A 16 -23.42 -1.29 28.85
N SER A 17 -22.14 -1.20 29.25
CA SER A 17 -21.14 -0.65 28.36
C SER A 17 -21.22 -1.55 27.14
N CYS A 18 -21.87 -1.06 26.08
CA CYS A 18 -21.45 -1.41 24.74
C CYS A 18 -19.99 -0.97 24.69
N GLY A 19 -19.08 -1.88 25.07
CA GLY A 19 -17.68 -1.75 24.76
C GLY A 19 -17.61 -1.80 23.25
N ILE A 20 -17.74 -0.64 22.59
CA ILE A 20 -17.22 -0.50 21.25
C ILE A 20 -15.75 -0.86 21.41
N ASP A 21 -15.37 -2.00 20.84
CA ASP A 21 -13.95 -2.30 20.67
C ASP A 21 -13.39 -1.09 19.92
N ASP A 22 -12.48 -0.39 20.57
CA ASP A 22 -11.78 0.73 19.98
C ASP A 22 -10.89 0.13 18.87
N ILE A 23 -11.44 0.10 17.65
CA ILE A 23 -10.81 -0.45 16.46
C ILE A 23 -9.71 0.52 16.04
N VAL A 24 -8.48 0.04 15.98
CA VAL A 24 -7.39 0.80 15.37
C VAL A 24 -7.70 0.95 13.89
N TYR A 25 -7.83 2.19 13.43
CA TYR A 25 -8.05 2.54 12.04
C TYR A 25 -6.84 3.31 11.52
N LEU A 26 -6.36 2.96 10.33
CA LEU A 26 -5.23 3.63 9.69
C LEU A 26 -5.74 4.38 8.46
N GLU A 27 -5.44 5.67 8.38
CA GLU A 27 -5.79 6.47 7.22
C GLU A 27 -4.90 6.06 6.04
N PRO A 28 -5.45 5.85 4.83
CA PRO A 28 -4.65 5.51 3.66
C PRO A 28 -3.83 6.70 3.16
N PRO A 29 -2.78 6.47 2.34
CA PRO A 29 -2.13 7.55 1.61
C PRO A 29 -3.09 8.17 0.57
N LYS A 30 -2.70 9.28 -0.04
CA LYS A 30 -3.47 9.96 -1.08
C LYS A 30 -2.71 9.96 -2.40
N LEU A 31 -3.35 9.49 -3.47
CA LEU A 31 -2.78 9.56 -4.81
C LEU A 31 -2.54 11.02 -5.22
N THR A 32 -1.34 11.34 -5.70
CA THR A 32 -0.97 12.67 -6.20
C THR A 32 -0.73 12.62 -7.71
N HIS A 33 -0.07 11.58 -8.21
CA HIS A 33 0.18 11.38 -9.64
C HIS A 33 0.19 9.90 -10.00
N SER A 34 -0.34 9.59 -11.19
CA SER A 34 -0.35 8.25 -11.76
C SER A 34 0.34 8.25 -13.12
N PRO A 35 1.21 7.28 -13.43
CA PRO A 35 1.81 7.16 -14.76
C PRO A 35 0.84 6.58 -15.80
N THR A 36 -0.35 6.16 -15.38
CA THR A 36 -1.32 5.46 -16.21
C THR A 36 -1.71 6.26 -17.44
N GLY A 37 -1.50 5.69 -18.63
CA GLY A 37 -1.87 6.31 -19.90
C GLY A 37 -0.92 7.41 -20.38
N HIS A 38 0.16 7.68 -19.66
CA HIS A 38 1.20 8.62 -20.10
C HIS A 38 2.26 7.92 -20.96
N THR A 39 2.62 8.58 -22.06
CA THR A 39 3.75 8.18 -22.94
C THR A 39 4.94 9.15 -22.85
N ASP A 40 4.75 10.30 -22.19
CA ASP A 40 5.83 11.25 -21.90
C ASP A 40 6.71 10.71 -20.76
N PRO A 41 8.01 10.46 -20.99
CA PRO A 41 8.97 10.05 -19.97
C PRO A 41 8.94 10.89 -18.68
N ALA A 42 8.65 12.19 -18.78
CA ALA A 42 8.59 13.07 -17.62
C ALA A 42 7.45 12.70 -16.67
N LEU A 43 6.36 12.12 -17.19
CA LEU A 43 5.13 11.75 -16.48
C LEU A 43 5.07 10.26 -16.12
N MET A 44 6.05 9.45 -16.53
CA MET A 44 6.13 8.02 -16.19
C MET A 44 6.71 7.80 -14.78
N TYR A 45 6.06 8.36 -13.76
CA TYR A 45 6.38 8.14 -12.35
C TYR A 45 5.10 7.91 -11.53
N PHE A 46 5.26 7.32 -10.35
CA PHE A 46 4.21 7.21 -9.35
C PHE A 46 4.44 8.26 -8.27
N GLU A 47 3.37 8.88 -7.77
CA GLU A 47 3.47 9.81 -6.64
C GLU A 47 2.24 9.72 -5.74
N PHE A 48 2.47 9.68 -4.43
CA PHE A 48 1.43 9.79 -3.43
C PHE A 48 1.91 10.62 -2.25
N GLU A 49 0.96 11.20 -1.52
CA GLU A 49 1.16 11.88 -0.26
C GLU A 49 0.84 10.91 0.89
N THR A 50 1.75 10.80 1.86
CA THR A 50 1.47 10.04 3.09
C THR A 50 0.39 10.72 3.92
N SER A 51 -0.29 9.97 4.77
CA SER A 51 -1.21 10.49 5.80
C SER A 51 -0.57 10.41 7.19
N ASP A 52 0.70 10.83 7.28
CA ASP A 52 1.49 10.78 8.51
C ASP A 52 0.81 11.57 9.63
N LYS A 53 0.29 12.75 9.32
CA LYS A 53 -0.35 13.63 10.31
C LYS A 53 -1.54 12.96 10.99
N ASP A 54 -2.42 12.36 10.21
CA ASP A 54 -3.64 11.74 10.72
C ASP A 54 -3.33 10.44 11.46
N ASN A 55 -2.47 9.58 10.89
CA ASN A 55 -2.07 8.32 11.52
C ASN A 55 -1.28 8.54 12.83
N TRP A 56 -0.45 9.58 12.88
CA TRP A 56 0.28 9.95 14.10
C TRP A 56 -0.65 10.41 15.23
N ALA A 57 -1.73 11.12 14.88
CA ALA A 57 -2.74 11.56 15.82
C ALA A 57 -3.58 10.39 16.37
N ILE A 58 -3.77 9.33 15.59
CA ILE A 58 -4.54 8.14 15.98
C ILE A 58 -3.75 7.26 16.95
N SER A 59 -2.57 6.76 16.58
CA SER A 59 -1.72 6.00 17.52
C SER A 59 -0.30 5.77 16.99
N GLN A 60 0.67 6.43 17.62
CA GLN A 60 2.11 6.21 17.41
C GLN A 60 2.55 4.76 17.70
N LEU A 61 1.83 4.07 18.59
CA LEU A 61 2.17 2.70 18.97
C LEU A 61 1.90 1.73 17.81
N PHE A 62 0.83 1.97 17.06
CA PHE A 62 0.30 1.05 16.06
C PHE A 62 0.72 1.41 14.64
N PHE A 63 0.81 2.70 14.31
CA PHE A 63 1.27 3.16 13.00
C PHE A 63 2.77 2.88 12.81
N LYS A 64 3.14 2.29 11.65
CA LYS A 64 4.53 1.97 11.30
C LYS A 64 5.01 2.63 10.02
N GLY A 65 4.11 3.06 9.14
CA GLY A 65 4.46 3.77 7.90
C GLY A 65 3.61 3.32 6.72
N PHE A 66 4.17 3.32 5.51
CA PHE A 66 3.45 3.02 4.27
C PHE A 66 4.19 2.00 3.42
N GLU A 67 3.43 1.09 2.82
CA GLU A 67 3.92 0.06 1.91
C GLU A 67 3.50 0.34 0.49
N VAL A 68 4.36 -0.03 -0.45
CA VAL A 68 4.06 -0.05 -1.88
C VAL A 68 4.12 -1.49 -2.37
N TYR A 69 3.07 -1.91 -3.07
CA TYR A 69 2.93 -3.24 -3.63
C TYR A 69 2.93 -3.16 -5.14
N TYR A 70 3.57 -4.11 -5.82
CA TYR A 70 3.58 -4.18 -7.27
C TYR A 70 3.31 -5.60 -7.81
N ARG A 71 2.87 -5.66 -9.07
CA ARG A 71 2.79 -6.89 -9.87
C ARG A 71 3.10 -6.56 -11.32
N ILE A 72 3.86 -7.44 -11.99
CA ILE A 72 4.23 -7.30 -13.39
C ILE A 72 3.29 -8.17 -14.24
N TYR A 73 2.82 -7.66 -15.36
CA TYR A 73 1.91 -8.34 -16.27
C TYR A 73 2.47 -8.38 -17.68
N GLU A 74 2.31 -9.51 -18.35
CA GLU A 74 2.67 -9.62 -19.76
C GLU A 74 1.69 -8.93 -20.70
N SER A 75 0.44 -8.71 -20.28
CA SER A 75 -0.61 -8.08 -21.09
C SER A 75 -1.21 -6.86 -20.39
N GLU A 76 -1.40 -5.77 -21.13
CA GLU A 76 -2.08 -4.57 -20.62
C GLU A 76 -3.52 -4.88 -20.23
N THR A 77 -4.22 -5.67 -21.05
CA THR A 77 -5.61 -6.09 -20.81
C THR A 77 -5.75 -6.82 -19.46
N ASP A 78 -4.89 -7.81 -19.20
CA ASP A 78 -4.88 -8.54 -17.93
C ASP A 78 -4.55 -7.63 -16.74
N CYS A 79 -3.57 -6.73 -16.90
CA CYS A 79 -3.23 -5.71 -15.89
C CYS A 79 -4.46 -4.86 -15.54
N LYS A 80 -5.14 -4.28 -16.54
CA LYS A 80 -6.34 -3.45 -16.36
C LYS A 80 -7.50 -4.22 -15.71
N ASN A 81 -7.74 -5.45 -16.16
CA ASN A 81 -8.80 -6.29 -15.62
C ASN A 81 -8.55 -6.64 -14.15
N LEU A 82 -7.32 -6.97 -13.78
CA LEU A 82 -6.98 -7.29 -12.40
C LEU A 82 -7.01 -6.06 -11.50
N ILE A 83 -6.55 -4.89 -11.98
CA ILE A 83 -6.72 -3.62 -11.26
C ILE A 83 -8.19 -3.38 -10.93
N LYS A 84 -9.08 -3.52 -11.93
CA LYS A 84 -10.53 -3.33 -11.74
C LYS A 84 -11.10 -4.27 -10.67
N ASN A 85 -10.70 -5.54 -10.69
CA ASN A 85 -11.15 -6.53 -9.70
C ASN A 85 -10.66 -6.20 -8.29
N ILE A 86 -9.40 -5.77 -8.15
CA ILE A 86 -8.82 -5.39 -6.85
C ILE A 86 -9.51 -4.15 -6.28
N VAL A 87 -9.72 -3.12 -7.12
CA VAL A 87 -10.42 -1.89 -6.71
C VAL A 87 -11.84 -2.21 -6.24
N GLN A 88 -12.59 -3.01 -7.00
CA GLN A 88 -13.94 -3.44 -6.61
C GLN A 88 -13.94 -4.27 -5.31
N TYR A 89 -12.96 -5.16 -5.12
CA TYR A 89 -12.83 -5.92 -3.88
C TYR A 89 -12.57 -4.99 -2.68
N ASN A 90 -11.67 -4.01 -2.84
CA ASN A 90 -11.29 -3.04 -1.81
C ASN A 90 -12.47 -2.16 -1.38
N GLU A 91 -13.35 -1.76 -2.29
CA GLU A 91 -14.58 -1.02 -1.95
C GLU A 91 -15.50 -1.79 -0.99
N SER A 92 -15.55 -3.11 -1.12
CA SER A 92 -16.41 -3.97 -0.30
C SER A 92 -15.69 -4.57 0.92
N ASN A 93 -14.36 -4.68 0.89
CA ASN A 93 -13.56 -5.39 1.88
C ASN A 93 -12.25 -4.63 2.25
N PRO A 94 -12.33 -3.34 2.62
CA PRO A 94 -11.14 -2.49 2.76
C PRO A 94 -10.07 -3.05 3.69
N ALA A 95 -10.47 -3.51 4.88
CA ALA A 95 -9.57 -4.03 5.90
C ALA A 95 -8.80 -5.31 5.48
N ASN A 96 -9.33 -6.06 4.50
CA ASN A 96 -8.74 -7.30 4.01
C ASN A 96 -8.10 -7.16 2.62
N ALA A 97 -8.17 -5.98 2.00
CA ALA A 97 -7.80 -5.79 0.62
C ALA A 97 -6.32 -6.06 0.37
N VAL A 98 -5.42 -5.62 1.27
CA VAL A 98 -3.98 -5.92 1.18
C VAL A 98 -3.73 -7.43 1.29
N ASN A 99 -4.36 -8.11 2.24
CA ASN A 99 -4.18 -9.56 2.40
C ASN A 99 -4.63 -10.30 1.15
N HIS A 100 -5.77 -9.92 0.57
CA HIS A 100 -6.27 -10.47 -0.69
C HIS A 100 -5.30 -10.21 -1.85
N LEU A 101 -4.76 -8.99 -1.96
CA LEU A 101 -3.77 -8.61 -2.97
C LEU A 101 -2.50 -9.48 -2.89
N LEU A 102 -2.01 -9.78 -1.69
CA LEU A 102 -0.85 -10.64 -1.47
C LEU A 102 -1.17 -12.14 -1.71
N SER A 103 -2.26 -12.64 -1.15
CA SER A 103 -2.57 -14.09 -1.17
C SER A 103 -3.18 -14.57 -2.48
N SER A 104 -4.00 -13.74 -3.14
CA SER A 104 -4.79 -14.15 -4.29
C SER A 104 -4.23 -13.66 -5.62
N TYR A 105 -3.54 -12.52 -5.62
CA TYR A 105 -2.96 -11.93 -6.83
C TYR A 105 -1.43 -11.89 -6.84
N ASN A 106 -0.79 -12.41 -5.78
CA ASN A 106 0.65 -12.60 -5.71
C ASN A 106 1.44 -11.31 -5.98
N TYR A 107 0.90 -10.17 -5.52
CA TYR A 107 1.64 -8.91 -5.49
C TYR A 107 2.81 -9.00 -4.51
N LYS A 108 3.81 -8.17 -4.75
CA LYS A 108 5.07 -8.16 -4.01
C LYS A 108 5.34 -6.79 -3.41
N LEU A 109 6.12 -6.79 -2.34
CA LEU A 109 6.58 -5.55 -1.72
C LEU A 109 7.65 -4.92 -2.61
N LEU A 110 7.49 -3.64 -2.92
CA LEU A 110 8.53 -2.83 -3.54
C LEU A 110 9.69 -2.68 -2.55
N THR A 111 10.91 -2.48 -3.05
CA THR A 111 12.04 -2.05 -2.23
C THR A 111 12.88 -1.02 -2.98
N TYR A 112 13.92 -0.52 -2.34
CA TYR A 112 14.95 0.29 -2.98
C TYR A 112 16.35 -0.16 -2.55
N GLN A 113 17.36 0.31 -3.26
CA GLN A 113 18.76 -0.01 -3.01
C GLN A 113 19.15 0.33 -1.56
N GLY A 114 19.65 -0.66 -0.82
CA GLY A 114 20.03 -0.49 0.59
C GLY A 114 18.88 -0.74 1.59
N HIS A 115 17.68 -1.07 1.11
CA HIS A 115 16.54 -1.47 1.93
C HIS A 115 16.12 -2.92 1.61
N SER A 116 15.86 -3.72 2.63
CA SER A 116 15.29 -5.06 2.48
C SER A 116 13.78 -5.00 2.51
N TYR A 117 13.09 -5.75 1.65
CA TYR A 117 11.63 -5.89 1.73
C TYR A 117 11.13 -6.47 3.07
N GLN A 118 12.03 -7.06 3.87
CA GLN A 118 11.73 -7.58 5.21
C GLN A 118 11.73 -6.48 6.28
N ASP A 119 12.39 -5.34 6.03
CA ASP A 119 12.51 -4.20 6.95
C ASP A 119 11.29 -3.27 6.81
N ARG A 120 10.11 -3.84 7.03
CA ARG A 120 8.84 -3.19 6.74
C ARG A 120 8.51 -2.06 7.72
N PRO A 121 7.90 -0.95 7.25
CA PRO A 121 7.51 -0.67 5.86
C PRO A 121 8.53 0.15 5.05
N ILE A 122 8.39 0.17 3.71
CA ILE A 122 9.30 0.91 2.82
C ILE A 122 9.38 2.42 3.10
N VAL A 123 8.30 3.03 3.59
CA VAL A 123 8.30 4.41 4.10
C VAL A 123 8.01 4.36 5.60
N LEU A 124 9.06 4.48 6.42
CA LEU A 124 8.92 4.49 7.88
C LEU A 124 8.07 5.67 8.37
N ALA A 125 7.26 5.43 9.40
CA ALA A 125 6.60 6.49 10.16
C ALA A 125 7.63 7.52 10.67
N PRO A 126 7.27 8.81 10.78
CA PRO A 126 8.19 9.85 11.24
C PRO A 126 8.70 9.53 12.65
N GLY A 127 9.97 9.84 12.92
CA GLY A 127 10.58 9.62 14.23
C GLY A 127 10.30 10.71 15.26
N ALA A 128 9.66 11.81 14.85
CA ALA A 128 9.46 12.99 15.70
C ALA A 128 8.15 13.71 15.39
N SER A 129 7.66 14.47 16.38
CA SER A 129 6.46 15.30 16.31
C SER A 129 6.83 16.78 16.04
N PRO A 130 6.01 17.55 15.29
CA PRO A 130 4.78 17.12 14.61
C PRO A 130 5.08 16.27 13.37
N ALA A 131 4.28 15.22 13.19
CA ALA A 131 4.27 14.47 11.94
C ALA A 131 3.70 15.36 10.83
N ASN A 132 4.39 15.40 9.69
CA ASN A 132 3.93 16.06 8.48
C ASN A 132 3.80 15.02 7.38
N ASP A 133 2.80 15.22 6.54
CA ASP A 133 2.63 14.43 5.33
C ASP A 133 3.81 14.68 4.38
N ARG A 134 4.23 13.61 3.70
CA ARG A 134 5.43 13.53 2.88
C ARG A 134 5.04 13.05 1.50
N LEU A 135 5.53 13.73 0.46
CA LEU A 135 5.43 13.23 -0.90
C LEU A 135 6.41 12.08 -1.09
N VAL A 136 5.90 10.96 -1.59
CA VAL A 136 6.66 9.79 -1.99
C VAL A 136 6.56 9.70 -3.51
N LYS A 137 7.71 9.69 -4.18
CA LYS A 137 7.81 9.69 -5.64
C LYS A 137 8.78 8.61 -6.08
N PHE A 138 8.41 7.86 -7.10
CA PHE A 138 9.29 6.83 -7.61
C PHE A 138 9.05 6.45 -9.09
N ARG A 139 10.08 5.90 -9.73
CA ARG A 139 10.05 5.33 -11.08
C ARG A 139 10.63 3.93 -11.09
N LEU A 140 10.11 3.04 -11.92
CA LEU A 140 10.55 1.64 -11.95
C LEU A 140 11.81 1.43 -12.80
N GLU A 141 11.97 2.23 -13.86
CA GLU A 141 13.13 2.20 -14.75
C GLU A 141 13.65 3.61 -15.02
N THR A 142 14.93 3.70 -15.40
CA THR A 142 15.50 4.97 -15.86
C THR A 142 14.97 5.23 -17.26
N VAL A 143 14.27 6.34 -17.46
CA VAL A 143 13.75 6.75 -18.77
C VAL A 143 14.41 8.07 -19.18
N ASN A 144 15.23 8.04 -20.23
CA ASN A 144 16.05 9.19 -20.66
C ASN A 144 16.93 9.74 -19.51
N SER A 145 16.71 11.00 -19.11
CA SER A 145 17.40 11.67 -18.00
C SER A 145 16.70 11.51 -16.65
N PHE A 146 15.57 10.79 -16.59
CA PHE A 146 14.81 10.58 -15.36
C PHE A 146 15.24 9.26 -14.71
N SER A 147 15.88 9.34 -13.55
CA SER A 147 16.34 8.19 -12.78
C SER A 147 15.19 7.39 -12.17
N ASN A 148 15.46 6.10 -11.90
CA ASN A 148 14.59 5.19 -11.15
C ASN A 148 14.73 5.34 -9.64
N ASP A 149 14.80 6.56 -9.14
CA ASP A 149 15.01 6.81 -7.71
C ASP A 149 13.69 6.67 -6.93
N PHE A 150 13.81 6.27 -5.67
CA PHE A 150 12.75 6.31 -4.66
C PHE A 150 12.98 7.51 -3.75
N ASP A 151 12.14 8.53 -3.86
CA ASP A 151 12.27 9.78 -3.13
C ASP A 151 11.20 9.90 -2.05
N ILE A 152 11.61 10.39 -0.88
CA ILE A 152 10.71 10.76 0.22
C ILE A 152 11.00 12.23 0.56
N SER A 153 9.98 13.09 0.46
CA SER A 153 10.12 14.54 0.68
C SER A 153 11.26 15.18 -0.13
N GLY A 154 11.45 14.71 -1.37
CA GLY A 154 12.51 15.18 -2.27
C GLY A 154 13.92 14.69 -1.93
N THR A 155 14.07 13.79 -0.94
CA THR A 155 15.35 13.14 -0.63
C THR A 155 15.36 11.73 -1.22
N THR A 156 16.34 11.46 -2.08
CA THR A 156 16.57 10.13 -2.67
C THR A 156 17.04 9.14 -1.62
N GLN A 157 16.29 8.05 -1.48
CA GLN A 157 16.61 6.93 -0.59
C GLN A 157 17.50 5.90 -1.29
N GLY A 158 17.26 5.68 -2.59
CA GLY A 158 18.00 4.73 -3.42
C GLY A 158 17.23 4.40 -4.68
N LYS A 159 17.82 3.56 -5.54
CA LYS A 159 17.16 3.09 -6.76
C LYS A 159 16.02 2.14 -6.43
N VAL A 160 14.88 2.26 -7.11
CA VAL A 160 13.75 1.35 -7.00
C VAL A 160 14.12 -0.04 -7.51
N LEU A 161 13.76 -1.06 -6.74
CA LEU A 161 14.04 -2.46 -7.02
C LEU A 161 12.80 -3.32 -6.75
N ARG A 162 12.80 -4.50 -7.38
CA ARG A 162 11.88 -5.60 -7.10
C ARG A 162 12.15 -6.19 -5.71
N GLN A 163 11.21 -6.99 -5.22
CA GLN A 163 11.23 -7.49 -3.84
C GLN A 163 12.57 -8.11 -3.41
N PHE A 164 13.26 -8.87 -4.28
CA PHE A 164 14.54 -9.51 -3.94
C PHE A 164 15.77 -8.73 -4.43
N GLY A 165 15.61 -7.44 -4.73
CA GLY A 165 16.69 -6.52 -5.09
C GLY A 165 17.05 -6.50 -6.57
N GLU A 166 16.26 -7.13 -7.44
CA GLU A 166 16.45 -7.09 -8.89
C GLU A 166 15.91 -5.81 -9.51
N GLU A 167 16.52 -5.36 -10.61
CA GLU A 167 15.96 -4.26 -11.40
C GLU A 167 14.68 -4.70 -12.12
N PHE A 168 13.75 -3.76 -12.33
CA PHE A 168 12.53 -4.01 -13.11
C PHE A 168 12.82 -4.35 -14.58
N THR A 169 13.88 -3.77 -15.15
CA THR A 169 14.36 -4.06 -16.50
C THR A 169 14.76 -5.54 -16.66
N ALA A 170 15.24 -6.18 -15.59
CA ALA A 170 15.65 -7.59 -15.59
C ALA A 170 14.47 -8.58 -15.51
N ALA A 171 13.22 -8.11 -15.46
CA ALA A 171 12.05 -8.97 -15.45
C ALA A 171 11.95 -9.85 -16.70
N LYS A 172 11.48 -11.08 -16.52
CA LYS A 172 11.24 -12.04 -17.60
C LYS A 172 10.03 -12.92 -17.32
N SER A 173 9.49 -13.50 -18.39
CA SER A 173 8.40 -14.47 -18.31
C SER A 173 8.74 -15.62 -17.36
N GLY A 174 7.82 -15.94 -16.45
CA GLY A 174 8.00 -16.99 -15.44
C GLY A 174 8.63 -16.53 -14.13
N ASP A 175 9.04 -15.27 -14.01
CA ASP A 175 9.49 -14.72 -12.73
C ASP A 175 8.37 -14.72 -11.67
N TYR A 176 8.75 -14.77 -10.40
CA TYR A 176 7.85 -14.93 -9.25
C TYR A 176 6.79 -13.82 -9.10
N ASP A 177 7.05 -12.65 -9.67
CA ASP A 177 6.23 -11.43 -9.65
C ASP A 177 5.63 -11.08 -11.02
N VAL A 178 5.84 -11.94 -12.04
CA VAL A 178 5.31 -11.77 -13.40
C VAL A 178 4.09 -12.66 -13.60
N GLN A 179 2.99 -12.05 -14.02
CA GLN A 179 1.76 -12.74 -14.41
C GLN A 179 1.81 -13.08 -15.89
N SER A 180 1.80 -14.38 -16.18
CA SER A 180 1.69 -14.87 -17.55
C SER A 180 0.33 -14.55 -18.16
N SER A 181 0.33 -14.33 -19.48
CA SER A 181 -0.88 -14.10 -20.28
C SER A 181 -0.97 -15.09 -21.43
N SER A 182 -2.19 -15.36 -21.90
CA SER A 182 -2.39 -16.05 -23.19
C SER A 182 -2.07 -15.16 -24.38
N ASN A 183 -2.10 -13.83 -24.20
CA ASN A 183 -1.84 -12.83 -25.23
C ASN A 183 -0.77 -11.83 -24.74
N PRO A 184 0.46 -12.29 -24.46
CA PRO A 184 1.50 -11.43 -23.94
C PRO A 184 1.92 -10.38 -24.96
N SER A 185 2.23 -9.16 -24.50
CA SER A 185 2.94 -8.17 -25.30
C SER A 185 4.32 -8.71 -25.69
N THR A 186 4.72 -8.47 -26.94
CA THR A 186 6.02 -8.93 -27.47
C THR A 186 7.18 -8.07 -26.99
N THR A 187 6.93 -6.79 -26.65
CA THR A 187 7.98 -5.80 -26.37
C THR A 187 7.95 -5.27 -24.94
N SER A 188 6.85 -5.46 -24.22
CA SER A 188 6.61 -4.70 -22.99
C SER A 188 6.04 -5.54 -21.86
N PHE A 189 6.32 -5.13 -20.64
CA PHE A 189 5.57 -5.52 -19.45
C PHE A 189 4.77 -4.32 -18.94
N TYR A 190 3.73 -4.60 -18.16
CA TYR A 190 2.90 -3.60 -17.51
C TYR A 190 2.99 -3.81 -16.00
N VAL A 191 3.42 -2.80 -15.26
CA VAL A 191 3.58 -2.93 -13.81
C VAL A 191 2.52 -2.10 -13.11
N ALA A 192 1.62 -2.76 -12.38
CA ALA A 192 0.63 -2.11 -11.54
C ALA A 192 1.19 -1.90 -10.13
N ALA A 193 0.89 -0.76 -9.53
CA ALA A 193 1.28 -0.44 -8.16
C ALA A 193 0.10 0.03 -7.30
N PHE A 194 0.13 -0.37 -6.04
CA PHE A 194 -0.80 0.07 -4.99
C PHE A 194 -0.02 0.52 -3.76
N ALA A 195 -0.61 1.38 -2.94
CA ALA A 195 -0.07 1.75 -1.64
C ALA A 195 -1.11 1.55 -0.53
N ALA A 196 -0.62 1.26 0.68
CA ALA A 196 -1.43 1.27 1.89
C ALA A 196 -0.58 1.65 3.10
N THR A 197 -1.23 2.20 4.10
CA THR A 197 -0.64 2.41 5.42
C THR A 197 -0.49 1.07 6.12
N TYR A 198 0.62 0.88 6.81
CA TYR A 198 0.98 -0.33 7.54
C TYR A 198 1.14 -0.03 9.02
N GLY A 199 0.62 -0.94 9.83
CA GLY A 199 0.74 -0.89 11.28
C GLY A 199 0.37 -2.21 11.93
N PHE A 200 0.01 -2.12 13.21
CA PHE A 200 -0.44 -3.26 14.00
C PHE A 200 -1.77 -2.97 14.68
N ASP A 201 -2.58 -4.01 14.87
CA ASP A 201 -3.71 -3.94 15.79
C ASP A 201 -3.26 -4.06 17.26
N LYS A 202 -4.21 -4.00 18.19
CA LYS A 202 -3.96 -4.16 19.64
C LYS A 202 -3.39 -5.52 20.03
N SER A 203 -3.51 -6.53 19.16
CA SER A 203 -2.94 -7.87 19.32
C SER A 203 -1.61 -8.04 18.58
N PHE A 204 -1.00 -6.95 18.11
CA PHE A 204 0.24 -6.92 17.35
C PHE A 204 0.18 -7.68 16.01
N ARG A 205 -1.02 -7.85 15.45
CA ARG A 205 -1.19 -8.43 14.11
C ARG A 205 -1.09 -7.34 13.05
N PRO A 206 -0.54 -7.64 11.85
CA PRO A 206 -0.53 -6.71 10.74
C PRO A 206 -1.90 -6.08 10.49
N LEU A 207 -1.93 -4.75 10.46
CA LEU A 207 -3.10 -3.93 10.14
C LEU A 207 -2.74 -3.05 8.95
N TYR A 208 -3.72 -2.86 8.06
CA TYR A 208 -3.58 -2.04 6.88
C TYR A 208 -4.74 -1.06 6.77
N SER A 209 -4.47 0.11 6.17
CA SER A 209 -5.54 0.96 5.65
C SER A 209 -6.20 0.33 4.42
N ASN A 210 -7.21 1.01 3.88
CA ASN A 210 -7.70 0.77 2.52
C ASN A 210 -6.53 0.82 1.51
N LEU A 211 -6.62 -0.01 0.46
CA LEU A 211 -5.67 0.04 -0.65
C LEU A 211 -5.95 1.26 -1.53
N ILE A 212 -4.88 1.90 -2.01
CA ILE A 212 -4.92 2.99 -2.98
C ILE A 212 -4.22 2.54 -4.25
N LEU A 213 -4.93 2.60 -5.38
CA LEU A 213 -4.34 2.39 -6.70
C LEU A 213 -3.42 3.56 -7.04
N LEU A 214 -2.13 3.28 -7.25
CA LEU A 214 -1.19 4.28 -7.79
C LEU A 214 -1.22 4.32 -9.32
N GLY A 215 -1.66 3.23 -9.95
CA GLY A 215 -1.81 3.10 -11.40
C GLY A 215 -0.96 1.97 -11.96
N TYR A 216 -0.69 2.04 -13.25
CA TYR A 216 0.27 1.15 -13.90
C TYR A 216 1.13 1.91 -14.91
N VAL A 217 2.31 1.36 -15.20
CA VAL A 217 3.24 1.90 -16.20
C VAL A 217 3.71 0.78 -17.13
N GLU A 218 3.96 1.11 -18.39
CA GLU A 218 4.62 0.22 -19.34
C GLU A 218 6.14 0.29 -19.16
N ILE A 219 6.81 -0.85 -19.09
CA ILE A 219 8.27 -0.98 -19.12
C ILE A 219 8.69 -1.88 -20.27
N LYS A 220 9.87 -1.64 -20.83
CA LYS A 220 10.37 -2.45 -21.96
C LYS A 220 10.89 -3.80 -21.48
N LYS A 221 10.63 -4.84 -22.25
CA LYS A 221 11.31 -6.14 -22.08
C LYS A 221 12.77 -5.99 -22.47
N ASN A 222 13.67 -6.47 -21.61
CA ASN A 222 15.03 -6.74 -22.05
C ASN A 222 14.98 -7.84 -23.12
N THR A 223 15.48 -7.51 -24.31
CA THR A 223 15.61 -8.43 -25.45
C THR A 223 16.96 -9.13 -25.42
#